data_AF-A0AAJ6NYH5-F1
#
_entry.id   AF-A0AAJ6NYH5-F1
#
_cell.length_a   1.000
_cell.length_b   1.000
_cell.length_c   1.000
_cell.angle_alpha   90.00
_cell.angle_beta   90.00
_cell.angle_gamma   90.00
#
_symmetry.space_group_name_H-M   'P 1'
#
loop_
_entity.id
_entity.type
_entity.pdbx_description
1 polymer ?
#
loop_
_entity_poly.entity_id
_entity_poly.type
_entity_poly.pdbx_seq_one_letter_code
_entity_poly.pdbx_strand_id
1 'polypeptide(L)'
;MKLFQISVLVSVATVTSILATTSPSQALSKTFNLNLVLQSGTGSATGTATFDDSLLTPNQYIASTSSTAGLDGFQINFTGLLSTPSATTFTLSDLTGWILTTNSSSQITDLNFFMNSPKTNANGLSIQGVSPFTLNVYQGNSSGSAIAQFGINPTEAVPFDIPGGATIPAVGGLLALGLMRKARKSIASSTRVSHPISEMVS
;
A
#
# COMPACT_ATOMS: atom_id res chain seq x y z
N MET A 1 32.85 -57.75 47.47
CA MET A 1 32.33 -57.34 46.15
C MET A 1 31.15 -56.40 46.34
N LYS A 2 31.32 -55.11 46.04
CA LYS A 2 30.22 -54.14 45.93
C LYS A 2 30.47 -53.36 44.63
N LEU A 3 29.60 -53.55 43.64
CA LEU A 3 29.67 -52.88 42.35
C LEU A 3 29.24 -51.41 42.50
N PHE A 4 30.08 -50.49 42.03
CA PHE A 4 29.74 -49.08 41.84
C PHE A 4 28.89 -48.95 40.56
N GLN A 5 27.64 -48.53 40.69
CA GLN A 5 26.82 -48.11 39.55
C GLN A 5 27.15 -46.65 39.20
N ILE A 6 27.63 -46.42 37.98
CA ILE A 6 27.82 -45.10 37.38
C ILE A 6 26.53 -44.73 36.66
N SER A 7 25.82 -43.73 37.16
CA SER A 7 24.64 -43.15 36.51
C SER A 7 25.09 -42.03 35.58
N VAL A 8 25.03 -42.25 34.26
CA VAL A 8 25.26 -41.21 33.25
C VAL A 8 23.98 -40.39 33.11
N LEU A 9 24.02 -39.13 33.54
CA LEU A 9 22.94 -38.17 33.35
C LEU A 9 23.07 -37.56 31.94
N VAL A 10 22.24 -38.02 31.00
CA VAL A 10 22.13 -37.41 29.66
C VAL A 10 21.11 -36.28 29.75
N SER A 11 21.60 -35.03 29.81
CA SER A 11 20.76 -33.83 29.71
C SER A 11 20.37 -33.60 28.25
N VAL A 12 19.10 -33.85 27.91
CA VAL A 12 18.50 -33.50 26.61
C VAL A 12 18.27 -31.99 26.60
N ALA A 13 19.12 -31.25 25.88
CA ALA A 13 18.88 -29.84 25.59
C ALA A 13 17.79 -29.75 24.51
N THR A 14 16.59 -29.31 24.89
CA THR A 14 15.53 -28.97 23.96
C THR A 14 15.86 -27.65 23.28
N VAL A 15 16.35 -27.71 22.05
CA VAL A 15 16.47 -26.54 21.17
C VAL A 15 15.04 -26.08 20.84
N THR A 16 14.58 -25.05 21.54
CA THR A 16 13.39 -24.30 21.15
C THR A 16 13.77 -23.46 19.94
N SER A 17 13.56 -23.99 18.75
CA SER A 17 13.57 -23.19 17.53
C SER A 17 12.46 -22.15 17.66
N ILE A 18 12.85 -20.90 17.86
CA ILE A 18 11.98 -19.75 17.64
C ILE A 18 11.69 -19.75 16.14
N LEU A 19 10.59 -20.40 15.73
CA LEU A 19 10.02 -20.15 14.42
C LEU A 19 9.59 -18.69 14.45
N ALA A 20 10.41 -17.83 13.83
CA ALA A 20 9.92 -16.57 13.32
C ALA A 20 8.83 -16.94 12.32
N THR A 21 7.58 -16.88 12.76
CA THR A 21 6.44 -16.87 11.87
C THR A 21 6.58 -15.58 11.07
N THR A 22 7.23 -15.66 9.91
CA THR A 22 7.09 -14.64 8.87
C THR A 22 5.61 -14.65 8.55
N SER A 23 4.87 -13.75 9.20
CA SER A 23 3.50 -13.47 8.82
C SER A 23 3.56 -13.20 7.31
N PRO A 24 2.75 -13.86 6.47
CA PRO A 24 2.72 -13.52 5.06
C PRO A 24 2.56 -12.00 5.00
N SER A 25 3.47 -11.34 4.30
CA SER A 25 3.32 -9.96 3.89
C SER A 25 1.92 -9.86 3.30
N GLN A 26 0.95 -9.35 4.08
CA GLN A 26 -0.37 -9.16 3.55
C GLN A 26 -0.20 -8.10 2.48
N ALA A 27 -0.50 -8.48 1.25
CA ALA A 27 -0.65 -7.54 0.16
C ALA A 27 -1.46 -6.33 0.66
N LEU A 28 -0.91 -5.14 0.45
CA LEU A 28 -1.55 -3.92 0.88
C LEU A 28 -2.44 -3.45 -0.27
N SER A 29 -3.74 -3.34 -0.03
CA SER A 29 -4.62 -2.68 -0.99
C SER A 29 -4.17 -1.24 -1.18
N LYS A 30 -3.84 -0.86 -2.40
CA LYS A 30 -3.37 0.48 -2.77
C LYS A 30 -4.48 1.22 -3.51
N THR A 31 -4.83 2.40 -3.01
CA THR A 31 -5.78 3.30 -3.66
C THR A 31 -5.05 4.34 -4.49
N PHE A 32 -5.40 4.41 -5.77
CA PHE A 32 -4.94 5.43 -6.71
C PHE A 32 -6.03 6.47 -6.92
N ASN A 33 -5.65 7.74 -6.85
CA ASN A 33 -6.52 8.83 -7.31
C ASN A 33 -6.42 8.90 -8.82
N LEU A 34 -7.57 8.84 -9.49
CA LEU A 34 -7.68 9.00 -10.93
C LEU A 34 -7.92 10.48 -11.21
N ASN A 35 -6.90 11.15 -11.73
CA ASN A 35 -7.05 12.49 -12.28
C ASN A 35 -7.48 12.35 -13.75
N LEU A 36 -8.76 12.60 -14.04
CA LEU A 36 -9.31 12.49 -15.38
C LEU A 36 -9.31 13.85 -16.08
N VAL A 37 -8.54 13.95 -17.16
CA VAL A 37 -8.40 15.16 -17.96
C VAL A 37 -9.27 15.05 -19.21
N LEU A 38 -10.20 15.98 -19.39
CA LEU A 38 -11.07 16.01 -20.58
C LEU A 38 -10.22 16.18 -21.85
N GLN A 39 -10.39 15.28 -22.80
CA GLN A 39 -9.73 15.31 -24.11
C GLN A 39 -10.70 15.78 -25.21
N SER A 40 -11.98 15.39 -25.12
CA SER A 40 -13.04 15.87 -26.02
C SER A 40 -14.42 15.77 -25.37
N GLY A 41 -15.39 16.52 -25.90
CA GLY A 41 -16.76 16.58 -25.36
C GLY A 41 -16.91 17.64 -24.27
N THR A 42 -17.68 17.33 -23.23
CA THR A 42 -17.93 18.21 -22.08
C THR A 42 -17.90 17.44 -20.78
N GLY A 43 -17.57 18.14 -19.70
CA GLY A 43 -17.65 17.63 -18.34
C GLY A 43 -16.32 17.59 -17.61
N SER A 44 -16.38 17.17 -16.37
CA SER A 44 -15.24 16.93 -15.50
C SER A 44 -15.40 15.59 -14.81
N ALA A 45 -14.28 14.97 -14.44
CA ALA A 45 -14.30 13.68 -13.79
C ALA A 45 -13.19 13.57 -12.76
N THR A 46 -13.49 12.88 -11.66
CA THR A 46 -12.53 12.48 -10.64
C THR A 46 -12.88 11.09 -10.17
N GLY A 47 -11.90 10.31 -9.72
CA GLY A 47 -12.20 8.97 -9.25
C GLY A 47 -11.07 8.35 -8.47
N THR A 48 -11.31 7.10 -8.09
CA THR A 48 -10.36 6.24 -7.39
C THR A 48 -10.45 4.82 -7.92
N ALA A 49 -9.32 4.14 -8.00
CA ALA A 49 -9.25 2.70 -8.17
C ALA A 49 -8.41 2.10 -7.04
N THR A 50 -8.86 1.01 -6.45
CA THR A 50 -8.15 0.30 -5.39
C THR A 50 -7.93 -1.13 -5.82
N PHE A 51 -6.70 -1.60 -5.68
CA PHE A 51 -6.32 -2.98 -5.94
C PHE A 51 -5.10 -3.35 -5.11
N ASP A 52 -4.89 -4.65 -4.98
CA ASP A 52 -3.75 -5.26 -4.32
C ASP A 52 -2.41 -4.79 -4.95
N ASP A 53 -1.50 -4.25 -4.14
CA ASP A 53 -0.20 -3.75 -4.61
C ASP A 53 0.71 -4.84 -5.20
N SER A 54 0.48 -6.11 -4.88
CA SER A 54 1.16 -7.25 -5.51
C SER A 54 0.85 -7.38 -7.01
N LEU A 55 -0.17 -6.68 -7.51
CA LEU A 55 -0.43 -6.58 -8.95
C LEU A 55 0.53 -5.60 -9.66
N LEU A 56 1.31 -4.81 -8.92
CA LEU A 56 2.33 -3.91 -9.45
C LEU A 56 3.69 -4.62 -9.56
N THR A 57 3.71 -5.83 -10.10
CA THR A 57 4.96 -6.53 -10.44
C THR A 57 5.47 -6.09 -11.81
N PRO A 58 6.77 -6.24 -12.11
CA PRO A 58 7.32 -5.90 -13.42
C PRO A 58 6.68 -6.68 -14.56
N ASN A 59 6.37 -5.98 -15.67
CA ASN A 59 5.79 -6.56 -16.90
C ASN A 59 4.47 -7.31 -16.67
N GLN A 60 3.68 -6.88 -15.69
CA GLN A 60 2.37 -7.44 -15.42
C GLN A 60 1.39 -7.03 -16.52
N TYR A 61 0.57 -7.97 -16.95
CA TYR A 61 -0.54 -7.72 -17.87
C TYR A 61 -1.80 -8.41 -17.33
N ILE A 62 -2.69 -7.60 -16.77
CA ILE A 62 -4.03 -8.01 -16.37
C ILE A 62 -4.96 -7.38 -17.39
N ALA A 63 -5.54 -8.19 -18.26
CA ALA A 63 -6.58 -7.74 -19.17
C ALA A 63 -7.76 -8.69 -19.06
N SER A 64 -8.73 -8.29 -18.25
CA SER A 64 -10.00 -8.97 -18.20
C SER A 64 -11.09 -7.97 -18.52
N THR A 65 -11.58 -8.00 -19.76
CA THR A 65 -12.75 -7.22 -20.14
C THR A 65 -14.05 -7.81 -19.58
N SER A 66 -14.00 -9.02 -19.02
CA SER A 66 -15.16 -9.79 -18.52
C SER A 66 -15.07 -10.17 -17.03
N SER A 67 -14.05 -9.69 -16.30
CA SER A 67 -13.96 -9.86 -14.85
C SER A 67 -13.37 -8.61 -14.18
N THR A 68 -13.87 -8.30 -12.99
CA THR A 68 -13.31 -7.28 -12.10
C THR A 68 -12.38 -7.88 -11.05
N ALA A 69 -11.99 -9.15 -11.17
CA ALA A 69 -11.07 -9.79 -10.24
C ALA A 69 -9.75 -9.00 -10.14
N GLY A 70 -9.28 -8.78 -8.92
CA GLY A 70 -8.11 -7.96 -8.61
C GLY A 70 -8.41 -6.48 -8.36
N LEU A 71 -9.61 -5.97 -8.65
CA LEU A 71 -10.07 -4.67 -8.17
C LEU A 71 -10.81 -4.84 -6.84
N ASP A 72 -10.30 -4.18 -5.81
CA ASP A 72 -10.93 -4.11 -4.49
C ASP A 72 -11.96 -2.98 -4.43
N GLY A 73 -11.74 -1.91 -5.20
CA GLY A 73 -12.61 -0.73 -5.21
C GLY A 73 -12.49 0.07 -6.49
N PHE A 74 -13.60 0.69 -6.89
CA PHE A 74 -13.64 1.57 -8.05
C PHE A 74 -14.77 2.59 -7.88
N GLN A 75 -14.45 3.85 -8.14
CA GLN A 75 -15.44 4.92 -8.26
C GLN A 75 -14.94 5.99 -9.24
N ILE A 76 -15.78 6.43 -10.17
CA ILE A 76 -15.55 7.66 -10.94
C ILE A 76 -16.82 8.50 -10.91
N ASN A 77 -16.68 9.77 -10.53
CA ASN A 77 -17.74 10.76 -10.51
C ASN A 77 -17.57 11.69 -11.69
N PHE A 78 -18.61 11.80 -12.53
CA PHE A 78 -18.69 12.72 -13.66
C PHE A 78 -19.68 13.84 -13.37
N THR A 79 -19.37 15.05 -13.82
CA THR A 79 -20.28 16.20 -13.80
C THR A 79 -20.17 17.00 -15.10
N GLY A 80 -21.24 17.71 -15.48
CA GLY A 80 -21.24 18.57 -16.67
C GLY A 80 -21.17 17.83 -18.01
N LEU A 81 -21.58 16.57 -18.07
CA LEU A 81 -21.68 15.80 -19.30
C LEU A 81 -22.80 16.34 -20.20
N LEU A 82 -22.65 16.23 -21.51
CA LEU A 82 -23.69 16.49 -22.50
C LEU A 82 -24.68 15.30 -22.58
N SER A 83 -25.32 15.01 -21.46
CA SER A 83 -26.31 13.96 -21.30
C SER A 83 -27.39 14.38 -20.30
N THR A 84 -28.49 13.62 -20.24
CA THR A 84 -29.47 13.74 -19.16
C THR A 84 -29.54 12.40 -18.41
N PRO A 85 -29.11 12.35 -17.13
CA PRO A 85 -28.54 13.45 -16.33
C PRO A 85 -27.13 13.87 -16.78
N SER A 86 -26.73 15.10 -16.45
CA SER A 86 -25.39 15.65 -16.76
C SER A 86 -24.32 15.27 -15.73
N ALA A 87 -24.71 14.53 -14.69
CA ALA A 87 -23.81 14.01 -13.68
C ALA A 87 -24.14 12.55 -13.40
N THR A 88 -23.12 11.77 -13.07
CA THR A 88 -23.28 10.36 -12.75
C THR A 88 -22.08 9.84 -11.97
N THR A 89 -22.26 8.70 -11.32
CA THR A 89 -21.19 7.96 -10.66
C THR A 89 -21.15 6.56 -11.23
N PHE A 90 -19.95 6.07 -11.53
CA PHE A 90 -19.70 4.66 -11.82
C PHE A 90 -19.02 4.04 -10.61
N THR A 91 -19.50 2.90 -10.16
CA THR A 91 -18.91 2.11 -9.07
C THR A 91 -18.44 0.75 -9.57
N LEU A 92 -17.74 -0.01 -8.72
CA LEU A 92 -17.24 -1.34 -9.07
C LEU A 92 -18.34 -2.27 -9.62
N SER A 93 -19.56 -2.17 -9.09
CA SER A 93 -20.74 -2.93 -9.56
C SER A 93 -21.14 -2.63 -11.01
N ASP A 94 -20.78 -1.46 -11.54
CA ASP A 94 -21.08 -1.08 -12.93
C ASP A 94 -20.07 -1.70 -13.90
N LEU A 95 -18.84 -1.97 -13.46
CA LEU A 95 -17.82 -2.55 -14.32
C LEU A 95 -18.15 -3.98 -14.73
N THR A 96 -17.62 -4.37 -15.89
CA THR A 96 -17.50 -5.76 -16.32
C THR A 96 -16.06 -6.18 -16.41
N GLY A 97 -15.12 -5.23 -16.51
CA GLY A 97 -13.72 -5.52 -16.70
C GLY A 97 -12.82 -4.34 -16.47
N TRP A 98 -11.53 -4.63 -16.44
CA TRP A 98 -10.46 -3.65 -16.30
C TRP A 98 -9.17 -4.16 -16.92
N ILE A 99 -8.26 -3.22 -17.19
CA ILE A 99 -6.90 -3.50 -17.63
C ILE A 99 -5.93 -2.80 -16.68
N LEU A 100 -4.88 -3.52 -16.30
CA LEU A 100 -3.67 -3.00 -15.67
C LEU A 100 -2.47 -3.59 -16.40
N THR A 101 -1.64 -2.71 -16.95
CA THR A 101 -0.34 -3.10 -17.52
C THR A 101 0.78 -2.36 -16.80
N THR A 102 1.89 -3.04 -16.54
CA THR A 102 3.10 -2.41 -16.00
C THR A 102 4.31 -2.66 -16.89
N ASN A 103 5.33 -1.80 -16.80
CA ASN A 103 6.62 -2.00 -17.48
C ASN A 103 7.62 -2.79 -16.60
N SER A 104 8.85 -2.95 -17.10
CA SER A 104 9.94 -3.63 -16.39
C SER A 104 10.37 -2.96 -15.07
N SER A 105 9.93 -1.73 -14.83
CA SER A 105 10.14 -0.98 -13.59
C SER A 105 8.89 -0.93 -12.71
N SER A 106 7.88 -1.77 -12.98
CA SER A 106 6.61 -1.83 -12.25
C SER A 106 5.76 -0.55 -12.34
N GLN A 107 6.08 0.35 -13.27
CA GLN A 107 5.26 1.54 -13.49
C GLN A 107 4.05 1.16 -14.34
N ILE A 108 2.89 1.68 -13.97
CA ILE A 108 1.66 1.51 -14.74
C ILE A 108 1.85 2.14 -16.12
N THR A 109 1.63 1.35 -17.18
CA THR A 109 1.67 1.76 -18.58
C THR A 109 0.31 1.67 -19.26
N ASP A 110 -0.66 1.04 -18.62
CA ASP A 110 -2.07 1.13 -18.98
C ASP A 110 -2.94 0.91 -17.73
N LEU A 111 -3.99 1.72 -17.60
CA LEU A 111 -5.07 1.56 -16.64
C LEU A 111 -6.38 1.95 -17.32
N ASN A 112 -7.27 0.98 -17.50
CA ASN A 112 -8.53 1.16 -18.20
C ASN A 112 -9.67 0.37 -17.55
N PHE A 113 -10.90 0.84 -17.77
CA PHE A 113 -12.11 0.29 -17.16
C PHE A 113 -13.20 0.08 -18.21
N PHE A 114 -13.98 -0.98 -18.05
CA PHE A 114 -14.90 -1.44 -19.09
C PHE A 114 -16.27 -1.73 -18.53
N MET A 115 -17.29 -1.29 -19.27
CA MET A 115 -18.65 -1.79 -19.20
C MET A 115 -18.98 -2.43 -20.55
N ASN A 116 -19.00 -3.76 -20.60
CA ASN A 116 -19.35 -4.47 -21.82
C ASN A 116 -20.83 -4.27 -22.14
N SER A 117 -21.09 -3.87 -23.39
CA SER A 117 -22.44 -3.79 -23.95
C SER A 117 -23.20 -5.12 -23.74
N PRO A 118 -24.48 -5.10 -23.38
CA PRO A 118 -25.39 -3.94 -23.36
C PRO A 118 -25.47 -3.19 -22.01
N LYS A 119 -24.48 -3.31 -21.13
CA LYS A 119 -24.56 -2.76 -19.77
C LYS A 119 -24.48 -1.22 -19.74
N THR A 120 -25.34 -0.62 -18.93
CA THR A 120 -25.31 0.80 -18.54
C THR A 120 -25.48 0.90 -17.02
N ASN A 121 -25.10 2.03 -16.45
CA ASN A 121 -25.38 2.32 -15.04
C ASN A 121 -26.83 2.79 -14.87
N ALA A 122 -27.22 3.10 -13.63
CA ALA A 122 -28.59 3.54 -13.31
C ALA A 122 -29.04 4.82 -14.05
N ASN A 123 -28.10 5.61 -14.58
CA ASN A 123 -28.40 6.82 -15.35
C ASN A 123 -28.41 6.58 -16.86
N GLY A 124 -28.28 5.34 -17.31
CA GLY A 124 -28.26 4.98 -18.73
C GLY A 124 -26.97 5.39 -19.43
N LEU A 125 -25.86 5.55 -18.69
CA LEU A 125 -24.55 5.86 -19.24
C LEU A 125 -23.63 4.64 -19.14
N SER A 126 -22.60 4.59 -20.00
CA SER A 126 -21.56 3.56 -19.93
C SER A 126 -20.17 4.15 -20.15
N ILE A 127 -19.15 3.42 -19.72
CA ILE A 127 -17.75 3.77 -19.95
C ILE A 127 -17.00 2.63 -20.65
N GLN A 128 -16.00 3.00 -21.45
CA GLN A 128 -15.13 2.05 -22.12
C GLN A 128 -13.72 2.61 -22.30
N GLY A 129 -12.71 1.84 -21.87
CA GLY A 129 -11.32 2.07 -22.24
C GLY A 129 -11.13 1.84 -23.74
N VAL A 130 -10.48 2.77 -24.45
CA VAL A 130 -10.31 2.71 -25.92
C VAL A 130 -8.86 2.69 -26.38
N SER A 131 -7.96 3.19 -25.55
CA SER A 131 -6.51 3.16 -25.72
C SER A 131 -5.87 3.31 -24.34
N PRO A 132 -4.55 3.09 -24.19
CA PRO A 132 -3.90 3.22 -22.90
C PRO A 132 -4.25 4.54 -22.23
N PHE A 133 -4.71 4.46 -20.97
CA PHE A 133 -5.11 5.62 -20.17
C PHE A 133 -6.22 6.48 -20.80
N THR A 134 -7.08 5.95 -21.66
CA THR A 134 -8.12 6.74 -22.32
C THR A 134 -9.48 6.09 -22.16
N LEU A 135 -10.39 6.83 -21.53
CA LEU A 135 -11.74 6.40 -21.19
C LEU A 135 -12.77 7.22 -21.96
N ASN A 136 -13.63 6.54 -22.70
CA ASN A 136 -14.81 7.14 -23.30
C ASN A 136 -16.03 6.98 -22.39
N VAL A 137 -16.91 7.98 -22.43
CA VAL A 137 -18.25 7.96 -21.83
C VAL A 137 -19.28 7.97 -22.95
N TYR A 138 -20.30 7.15 -22.85
CA TYR A 138 -21.38 7.01 -23.83
C TYR A 138 -22.73 7.27 -23.21
N GLN A 139 -23.64 7.87 -23.98
CA GLN A 139 -25.05 7.84 -23.68
C GLN A 139 -25.65 6.54 -24.22
N GLY A 140 -26.17 5.70 -23.32
CA GLY A 140 -26.54 4.32 -23.64
C GLY A 140 -25.35 3.37 -23.56
N ASN A 141 -25.42 2.29 -24.34
CA ASN A 141 -24.37 1.28 -24.39
C ASN A 141 -23.10 1.80 -25.09
N SER A 142 -21.98 1.12 -24.82
CA SER A 142 -20.64 1.42 -25.32
C SER A 142 -20.45 1.03 -26.80
N SER A 143 -21.46 1.30 -27.64
CA SER A 143 -21.51 0.88 -29.06
C SER A 143 -21.71 2.05 -30.04
N GLY A 144 -21.97 3.26 -29.53
CA GLY A 144 -22.20 4.47 -30.32
C GLY A 144 -21.04 5.47 -30.30
N SER A 145 -21.32 6.74 -30.61
CA SER A 145 -20.35 7.83 -30.44
C SER A 145 -20.20 8.20 -28.96
N ALA A 146 -18.96 8.39 -28.51
CA ALA A 146 -18.70 8.88 -27.18
C ALA A 146 -19.23 10.33 -27.02
N ILE A 147 -19.84 10.63 -25.88
CA ILE A 147 -20.27 11.99 -25.52
C ILE A 147 -19.15 12.80 -24.86
N ALA A 148 -18.16 12.10 -24.31
CA ALA A 148 -16.94 12.67 -23.74
C ALA A 148 -15.81 11.64 -23.74
N GLN A 149 -14.58 12.12 -23.78
CA GLN A 149 -13.36 11.33 -23.67
C GLN A 149 -12.43 11.95 -22.64
N PHE A 150 -11.85 11.12 -21.80
CA PHE A 150 -10.95 11.52 -20.73
C PHE A 150 -9.65 10.73 -20.77
N GLY A 151 -8.53 11.43 -20.57
CA GLY A 151 -7.25 10.82 -20.23
C GLY A 151 -7.19 10.52 -18.74
N ILE A 152 -6.76 9.31 -18.37
CA ILE A 152 -6.60 8.86 -16.99
C ILE A 152 -5.14 9.05 -16.58
N ASN A 153 -4.90 9.90 -15.59
CA ASN A 153 -3.60 10.00 -14.95
C ASN A 153 -3.71 9.39 -13.54
N PRO A 154 -3.32 8.12 -13.34
CA PRO A 154 -3.27 7.55 -12.00
C PRO A 154 -2.19 8.25 -11.20
N THR A 155 -2.58 8.83 -10.08
CA THR A 155 -1.67 9.46 -9.13
C THR A 155 -1.71 8.65 -7.85
N GLU A 156 -0.54 8.34 -7.31
CA GLU A 156 -0.46 7.70 -6.01
C GLU A 156 -0.96 8.70 -4.97
N ALA A 157 -1.96 8.32 -4.17
CA ALA A 157 -2.15 8.96 -2.90
C ALA A 157 -0.89 8.67 -2.09
N VAL A 158 -0.15 9.69 -1.63
CA VAL A 158 1.04 9.51 -0.80
C VAL A 158 0.65 8.66 0.42
N PRO A 159 1.04 7.38 0.51
CA PRO A 159 0.75 6.59 1.67
C PRO A 159 1.76 7.03 2.72
N PHE A 160 1.34 7.84 3.68
CA PHE A 160 2.09 7.96 4.93
C PHE A 160 1.83 6.71 5.76
N ASP A 161 2.21 5.55 5.24
CA ASP A 161 2.41 4.37 6.06
C ASP A 161 3.71 4.62 6.82
N ILE A 162 3.60 5.25 7.99
CA ILE A 162 4.59 5.05 9.04
C ILE A 162 4.37 3.61 9.46
N PRO A 163 5.30 2.67 9.19
CA PRO A 163 5.15 1.30 9.66
C PRO A 163 4.83 1.34 11.14
N GLY A 164 3.83 0.58 11.60
CA GLY A 164 3.45 0.51 13.02
C GLY A 164 4.58 0.07 13.96
N GLY A 165 5.75 -0.31 13.43
CA GLY A 165 7.00 -0.54 14.17
C GLY A 165 8.05 0.58 14.09
N ALA A 166 7.80 1.64 13.31
CA ALA A 166 8.66 2.81 13.11
C ALA A 166 8.08 4.09 13.73
N THR A 167 7.10 3.98 14.64
CA THR A 167 6.94 4.97 15.71
C THR A 167 8.13 4.85 16.67
N ILE A 168 9.29 5.27 16.18
CA ILE A 168 10.27 6.01 16.94
C ILE A 168 10.57 5.38 18.33
N PRO A 169 11.53 4.44 18.43
CA PRO A 169 12.29 4.30 19.66
C PRO A 169 13.18 5.54 19.91
N ALA A 170 12.99 6.70 19.28
CA ALA A 170 13.73 7.89 19.67
C ALA A 170 13.32 8.41 21.06
N VAL A 171 12.09 8.17 21.54
CA VAL A 171 11.77 8.52 22.95
C VAL A 171 12.46 7.54 23.91
N GLY A 172 12.40 6.23 23.64
CA GLY A 172 13.08 5.22 24.47
C GLY A 172 14.62 5.28 24.40
N GLY A 173 15.17 5.55 23.22
CA GLY A 173 16.59 5.71 22.97
C GLY A 173 17.16 6.98 23.60
N LEU A 174 16.42 8.09 23.58
CA LEU A 174 16.80 9.32 24.31
C LEU A 174 16.73 9.13 25.83
N LEU A 175 15.76 8.37 26.35
CA LEU A 175 15.70 7.99 27.77
C LEU A 175 16.89 7.10 28.17
N ALA A 176 17.26 6.12 27.34
CA ALA A 176 18.41 5.25 27.58
C ALA A 176 19.75 6.02 27.55
N LEU A 177 19.96 6.90 26.56
CA LEU A 177 21.13 7.80 26.50
C LEU A 177 21.17 8.78 27.68
N GLY A 178 20.02 9.28 28.13
CA GLY A 178 19.89 10.14 29.30
C GLY A 178 20.28 9.45 30.61
N LEU A 179 19.86 8.19 30.81
CA LEU A 179 20.22 7.38 31.97
C LEU A 179 21.71 7.02 31.98
N MET A 180 22.32 6.73 30.83
CA MET A 180 23.75 6.43 30.73
C MET A 180 24.65 7.63 31.07
N ARG A 181 24.21 8.87 30.79
CA ARG A 181 24.94 10.08 31.23
C ARG A 181 24.89 10.28 32.75
N LYS A 182 23.81 9.88 33.42
CA LYS A 182 23.69 9.98 34.89
C LYS A 182 24.52 8.91 35.62
N ALA A 183 24.57 7.68 35.09
CA ALA A 183 25.38 6.60 35.64
C ALA A 183 26.90 6.88 35.59
N ARG A 184 27.42 7.45 34.50
CA ARG A 184 28.85 7.80 34.40
C ARG A 184 29.31 8.89 35.38
N LYS A 185 28.44 9.83 35.74
CA LYS A 185 28.78 10.86 36.74
C LYS A 185 28.86 10.31 38.17
N SER A 186 28.09 9.27 38.50
CA SER A 186 28.12 8.66 39.85
C SER A 186 29.40 7.87 40.11
N ILE A 187 29.94 7.19 39.10
CA ILE A 187 31.14 6.35 39.24
C ILE A 187 32.40 7.20 39.37
N ALA A 188 32.50 8.32 38.64
CA ALA A 188 33.64 9.24 38.73
C ALA A 188 33.71 10.02 40.06
N SER A 189 32.60 10.09 40.80
CA SER A 189 32.56 10.74 42.12
C SER A 189 33.07 9.83 43.25
N SER A 190 33.02 8.50 43.08
CA SER A 190 33.44 7.55 44.12
C SER A 190 34.94 7.30 44.16
N THR A 191 35.68 7.63 43.10
CA THR A 191 37.13 7.43 43.02
C THR A 191 37.96 8.63 43.49
N ARG A 192 37.33 9.74 43.91
CA ARG A 192 38.05 10.96 44.32
C ARG A 192 38.21 11.12 45.84
N VAL A 193 37.76 10.16 46.65
CA VAL A 193 37.90 10.22 48.12
C VAL A 193 38.55 8.95 48.68
N SER A 194 39.78 8.67 48.25
CA SER A 194 40.65 7.72 48.97
C SER A 194 42.11 7.96 48.62
N HIS A 195 42.64 9.13 48.96
CA HIS A 195 44.08 9.30 49.18
C HIS A 195 44.26 9.93 50.56
N PRO A 196 44.52 9.14 51.63
CA PRO A 196 44.98 9.71 52.88
C PRO A 196 46.41 10.23 52.66
N ILE A 197 46.60 11.52 52.89
CA ILE A 197 47.94 12.12 52.96
C ILE A 197 48.53 11.69 54.31
N SER A 198 49.53 10.79 54.29
CA SER A 198 50.41 10.60 55.44
C SER A 198 51.55 11.62 55.33
N GLU A 199 51.46 12.70 56.08
CA GLU A 199 52.63 13.56 56.33
C GLU A 199 53.59 12.80 57.25
N MET A 200 54.77 12.42 56.73
CA MET A 200 55.93 12.11 57.55
C MET A 200 56.71 13.40 57.74
N VAL A 201 56.78 13.89 58.99
CA VAL A 201 57.73 14.92 59.41
C VAL A 201 58.90 14.23 60.09
N SER A 202 60.10 14.73 59.75
CA SER A 202 61.43 14.35 60.26
C SER A 202 61.57 14.42 61.78
#